data_AF-V4T0F5-F1
#
_entry.id   AF-V4T0F5-F1
#
_cell.length_a   1.000
_cell.length_b   1.000
_cell.length_c   1.000
_cell.angle_alpha   90.00
_cell.angle_beta   90.00
_cell.angle_gamma   90.00
#
_symmetry.space_group_name_H-M   'P 1'
#
loop_
_entity.id
_entity.type
_entity.pdbx_description
1 polymer ?
#
loop_
_entity_poly.entity_id
_entity_poly.type
_entity_poly.pdbx_seq_one_letter_code
_entity_poly.pdbx_strand_id
1 'polypeptide(L)'
;MYSLCENIINDVLLQPFLDLLAKLSDSSNNVNPAVSCIISDDFMAFTITAAQRLGLPSALFFTISACSFKGLKQFQTLKEKGLFPLKDESCLKKEYLDSVMDWIPGMAA
;
A
#
# COMPACT_ATOMS: atom_id res chain seq x y z
N MET A 1 -8.83 8.72 -9.96
CA MET A 1 -7.59 8.47 -9.19
C MET A 1 -7.65 7.11 -8.50
N TYR A 2 -8.48 6.90 -7.46
CA TYR A 2 -8.61 5.60 -6.77
C TYR A 2 -8.79 4.42 -7.75
N SER A 3 -9.77 4.49 -8.65
CA SER A 3 -10.03 3.46 -9.68
C SER A 3 -8.89 3.23 -10.67
N LEU A 4 -8.05 4.24 -10.93
CA LEU A 4 -6.87 4.10 -11.79
C LEU A 4 -5.75 3.36 -11.06
N CYS A 5 -5.51 3.70 -9.79
CA CYS A 5 -4.54 2.99 -8.95
C CYS A 5 -4.96 1.53 -8.75
N GLU A 6 -6.23 1.30 -8.44
CA GLU A 6 -6.80 -0.04 -8.26
C GLU A 6 -6.65 -0.92 -9.51
N ASN A 7 -6.96 -0.39 -10.70
CA ASN A 7 -6.79 -1.11 -11.97
C ASN A 7 -5.31 -1.35 -12.33
N ILE A 8 -4.43 -0.36 -12.17
CA ILE A 8 -2.99 -0.53 -12.42
C ILE A 8 -2.40 -1.60 -11.50
N ILE A 9 -2.69 -1.52 -10.20
CA ILE A 9 -2.19 -2.45 -9.20
C ILE A 9 -2.74 -3.85 -9.49
N ASN A 10 -4.06 -4.03 -9.48
CA ASN A 10 -4.67 -5.37 -9.46
C ASN A 10 -4.80 -6.03 -10.84
N ASP A 11 -5.08 -5.26 -11.90
CA ASP A 11 -5.40 -5.82 -13.22
C ASP A 11 -4.19 -5.78 -14.17
N VAL A 12 -3.37 -4.72 -14.11
CA VAL A 12 -2.24 -4.54 -15.04
C VAL A 12 -0.95 -5.20 -14.53
N LEU A 13 -0.60 -5.07 -13.24
CA LEU A 13 0.70 -5.52 -12.72
C LEU A 13 0.70 -6.97 -12.21
N LEU A 14 -0.47 -7.54 -11.86
CA LEU A 14 -0.55 -8.89 -11.28
C LEU A 14 -0.06 -9.99 -12.23
N GLN A 15 -0.51 -9.99 -13.49
CA GLN A 15 -0.13 -11.06 -14.44
C GLN A 15 1.37 -11.02 -14.82
N PRO A 16 1.96 -9.87 -15.20
CA PRO A 16 3.40 -9.78 -15.46
C PRO A 16 4.26 -10.20 -14.26
N PHE A 17 3.80 -9.95 -13.03
CA PHE A 17 4.50 -10.38 -11.81
C PHE A 17 4.42 -11.90 -11.60
N LEU A 18 3.26 -12.52 -11.84
CA LEU A 18 3.12 -13.98 -11.81
C LEU A 18 4.00 -14.66 -12.86
N ASP A 19 4.05 -14.11 -14.09
CA ASP A 19 4.89 -14.61 -15.17
C ASP A 19 6.40 -14.52 -14.82
N LEU A 20 6.80 -13.46 -14.10
CA LEU A 20 8.17 -13.32 -13.59
C LEU A 20 8.49 -14.36 -12.51
N LEU A 21 7.59 -14.55 -11.54
CA LEU A 21 7.79 -15.55 -10.47
C LEU A 21 7.86 -16.98 -11.01
N ALA A 22 7.07 -17.30 -12.04
CA ALA A 22 7.14 -18.58 -12.74
C ALA A 22 8.51 -18.77 -13.41
N LYS A 23 9.02 -17.77 -14.15
CA LYS A 23 10.35 -17.81 -14.78
C LYS A 23 11.50 -17.94 -13.77
N LEU A 24 11.39 -17.26 -12.63
CA LEU A 24 12.38 -17.34 -11.55
C LEU A 24 12.37 -18.70 -10.83
N SER A 25 11.23 -19.40 -10.86
CA SER A 25 11.07 -20.72 -10.21
C SER A 25 11.25 -21.90 -11.17
N ASP A 26 11.60 -21.64 -12.43
CA ASP A 26 11.82 -22.67 -13.44
C ASP A 26 13.16 -23.40 -13.20
N SER A 27 13.04 -24.56 -12.56
CA SER A 27 14.16 -25.44 -12.20
C SER A 27 14.97 -25.98 -13.39
N SER A 28 14.45 -25.89 -14.63
CA SER A 28 15.20 -26.29 -15.83
C SER A 28 16.49 -25.48 -16.04
N ASN A 29 16.55 -24.27 -15.48
CA ASN A 29 17.70 -23.38 -15.62
C ASN A 29 18.87 -23.68 -14.66
N ASN A 30 18.70 -24.56 -13.66
CA ASN A 30 19.75 -25.04 -12.72
C ASN A 30 20.60 -23.99 -11.96
N VAL A 31 20.36 -22.68 -12.14
CA VAL A 31 21.18 -21.58 -11.59
C VAL A 31 20.62 -21.00 -10.29
N ASN A 32 19.29 -21.04 -10.08
CA ASN A 32 18.63 -20.42 -8.93
C ASN A 32 17.66 -21.39 -8.22
N PRO A 33 17.52 -21.30 -6.88
CA PRO A 33 16.44 -21.97 -6.16
C PRO A 33 15.09 -21.32 -6.49
N ALA A 34 14.00 -22.11 -6.39
CA ALA A 34 12.65 -21.60 -6.58
C ALA A 34 12.28 -20.52 -5.54
N VAL A 35 11.38 -19.60 -5.91
CA VAL A 35 10.96 -18.52 -5.02
C VAL A 35 10.19 -19.09 -3.82
N SER A 36 10.66 -18.79 -2.60
CA SER A 36 10.13 -19.34 -1.36
C SER A 36 9.31 -18.34 -0.51
N CYS A 37 9.40 -17.04 -0.80
CA CYS A 37 8.61 -15.98 -0.16
C CYS A 37 8.60 -14.71 -1.03
N ILE A 38 7.70 -13.78 -0.73
CA ILE A 38 7.61 -12.47 -1.37
C ILE A 38 7.78 -11.38 -0.31
N ILE A 39 8.76 -10.49 -0.49
CA ILE A 39 8.88 -9.25 0.29
C ILE A 39 8.63 -8.09 -0.67
N SER A 40 7.62 -7.27 -0.39
CA SER A 40 7.14 -6.23 -1.31
C SER A 40 6.82 -4.92 -0.60
N ASP A 41 6.83 -3.82 -1.34
CA ASP A 41 6.31 -2.53 -0.85
C ASP A 41 4.79 -2.64 -0.63
N ASP A 42 4.26 -2.11 0.48
CA ASP A 42 2.82 -2.16 0.83
C ASP A 42 1.91 -1.52 -0.23
N PHE A 43 2.39 -0.48 -0.95
CA PHE A 43 1.64 0.14 -2.03
C PHE A 43 1.49 -0.78 -3.26
N MET A 44 2.25 -1.87 -3.34
CA MET A 44 2.18 -2.89 -4.40
C MET A 44 1.24 -4.04 -4.02
N ALA A 45 0.00 -3.72 -3.62
CA ALA A 45 -0.95 -4.66 -3.02
C ALA A 45 -1.24 -5.93 -3.85
N PHE A 46 -1.06 -5.90 -5.17
CA PHE A 46 -1.19 -7.09 -6.04
C PHE A 46 -0.23 -8.22 -5.66
N THR A 47 0.91 -7.91 -5.03
CA THR A 47 1.87 -8.89 -4.54
C THR A 47 1.28 -9.80 -3.46
N ILE A 48 0.30 -9.32 -2.68
CA ILE A 48 -0.47 -10.11 -1.71
C ILE A 48 -1.30 -11.16 -2.47
N THR A 49 -2.03 -10.74 -3.50
CA THR A 49 -2.83 -11.63 -4.36
C THR A 49 -1.96 -12.68 -5.05
N ALA A 50 -0.76 -12.28 -5.51
CA ALA A 50 0.20 -13.20 -6.11
C ALA A 50 0.71 -14.24 -5.10
N ALA A 51 1.10 -13.81 -3.89
CA ALA A 51 1.53 -14.70 -2.82
C ALA A 51 0.44 -15.69 -2.43
N GLN A 52 -0.80 -15.24 -2.28
CA GLN A 52 -1.97 -16.09 -2.01
C GLN A 52 -2.21 -17.13 -3.11
N ARG A 53 -2.15 -16.73 -4.39
CA ARG A 53 -2.32 -17.65 -5.53
C ARG A 53 -1.24 -18.72 -5.60
N LEU A 54 -0.02 -18.41 -5.17
CA LEU A 54 1.13 -19.31 -5.21
C LEU A 54 1.36 -20.06 -3.88
N GLY A 55 0.56 -19.81 -2.85
CA GLY A 55 0.75 -20.39 -1.51
C GLY A 55 2.04 -19.95 -0.80
N LEU A 56 2.60 -18.80 -1.18
CA LEU A 56 3.87 -18.30 -0.66
C LEU A 56 3.67 -17.40 0.57
N PRO A 57 4.55 -17.46 1.59
CA PRO A 57 4.63 -16.45 2.63
C PRO A 57 4.92 -15.06 2.03
N SER A 58 4.25 -14.03 2.55
CA SER A 58 4.47 -12.63 2.17
C SER A 58 4.77 -11.73 3.36
N ALA A 59 5.67 -10.78 3.19
CA ALA A 59 5.93 -9.70 4.14
C ALA A 59 5.86 -8.33 3.42
N LEU A 60 5.15 -7.37 4.03
CA LEU A 60 4.97 -6.04 3.47
C LEU A 60 5.94 -5.05 4.13
N PHE A 61 6.62 -4.28 3.29
CA PHE A 61 7.57 -3.25 3.69
C PHE A 61 6.94 -1.87 3.49
N PHE A 62 6.77 -1.15 4.59
CA PHE A 62 6.34 0.24 4.57
C PHE A 62 7.56 1.13 4.33
N THR A 63 7.68 1.69 3.13
CA THR A 63 8.73 2.64 2.72
C THR A 63 8.61 4.03 3.38
N ILE A 64 7.59 4.21 4.23
CA ILE A 64 7.28 5.44 4.96
C ILE A 64 7.56 5.30 6.45
N SER A 65 7.75 6.42 7.15
CA SER A 65 7.96 6.42 8.60
C SER A 65 6.71 5.93 9.37
N ALA A 66 6.92 5.50 10.61
CA ALA A 66 5.83 5.05 11.49
C ALA A 66 4.75 6.13 11.72
N CYS A 67 5.11 7.42 11.79
CA CYS A 67 4.13 8.50 11.91
C CYS A 67 3.35 8.72 10.61
N SER A 68 4.00 8.67 9.44
CA SER A 68 3.33 8.74 8.14
C SER A 68 2.36 7.58 7.95
N PHE A 69 2.77 6.34 8.26
CA PHE A 69 1.90 5.16 8.22
C PHE A 69 0.65 5.36 9.11
N LYS A 70 0.86 5.79 10.35
CA LYS A 70 -0.24 6.03 11.31
C LYS A 70 -1.22 7.09 10.80
N GLY A 71 -0.72 8.12 10.11
CA GLY A 71 -1.52 9.14 9.43
C GLY A 71 -2.37 8.56 8.29
N LEU A 72 -1.78 7.76 7.38
CA LEU A 72 -2.52 7.09 6.30
C LEU A 72 -3.63 6.17 6.84
N LYS A 73 -3.40 5.49 7.96
CA LYS A 73 -4.42 4.66 8.63
C LYS A 73 -5.64 5.44 9.13
N GLN A 74 -5.58 6.78 9.23
CA GLN A 74 -6.72 7.60 9.65
C GLN A 74 -7.66 8.02 8.51
N PHE A 75 -7.37 7.72 7.23
CA PHE A 75 -8.21 8.20 6.11
C PHE A 75 -9.72 7.91 6.27
N GLN A 76 -10.07 6.76 6.86
CA GLN A 76 -11.47 6.41 7.10
C GLN A 76 -12.08 7.26 8.23
N THR A 77 -11.38 7.41 9.36
CA THR A 77 -11.82 8.26 10.47
C THR A 77 -11.87 9.75 10.10
N LEU A 78 -10.99 10.21 9.21
CA LEU A 78 -11.05 11.56 8.62
C LEU A 78 -12.32 11.77 7.79
N LYS A 79 -12.77 10.75 7.03
CA LYS A 79 -14.06 10.80 6.33
C LYS A 79 -15.23 10.84 7.30
N GLU A 80 -15.23 9.97 8.30
CA GLU A 80 -16.29 9.87 9.32
C GLU A 80 -16.43 11.15 10.15
N LYS A 81 -15.32 11.85 10.41
CA LYS A 81 -15.29 13.17 11.06
C LYS A 81 -15.56 14.35 10.11
N GLY A 82 -15.79 14.13 8.81
CA GLY A 82 -16.03 15.19 7.83
C GLY A 82 -14.81 16.06 7.52
N LEU A 83 -13.60 15.56 7.79
CA LEU A 83 -12.30 16.22 7.55
C LEU A 83 -11.69 15.84 6.19
N PHE A 84 -12.20 14.80 5.53
CA PHE A 84 -11.76 14.39 4.19
C PHE A 84 -12.94 13.83 3.36
N PRO A 85 -13.02 14.09 2.04
CA PRO A 85 -12.20 15.02 1.26
C PRO A 85 -12.43 16.47 1.68
N LEU A 86 -11.48 17.36 1.34
CA LEU A 86 -11.65 18.80 1.52
C LEU A 86 -12.79 19.30 0.63
N LYS A 87 -13.53 20.32 1.09
CA LYS A 87 -14.67 20.88 0.35
C LYS A 87 -14.22 21.67 -0.88
N ASP A 88 -13.24 22.54 -0.69
CA ASP A 88 -12.68 23.44 -1.70
C ASP A 88 -11.33 24.01 -1.22
N GLU A 89 -10.68 24.83 -2.04
CA GLU A 89 -9.36 25.41 -1.77
C GLU A 89 -9.33 26.33 -0.53
N SER A 90 -10.47 26.83 -0.02
CA SER A 90 -10.49 27.60 1.22
C SER A 90 -10.10 26.76 2.45
N CYS A 91 -10.17 25.43 2.36
CA CYS A 91 -9.63 24.50 3.37
C CYS A 91 -8.09 24.42 3.34
N LEU A 92 -7.40 25.00 2.36
CA LEU A 92 -5.93 25.07 2.32
C LEU A 92 -5.37 26.27 3.11
N LYS A 93 -6.23 27.00 3.85
CA LYS A 93 -5.80 28.03 4.79
C LYS A 93 -5.07 27.42 5.98
N LYS A 94 -4.05 28.14 6.45
CA LYS A 94 -3.23 27.77 7.60
C LYS A 94 -4.05 27.39 8.84
N GLU A 95 -5.12 28.12 9.13
CA GLU A 95 -6.03 27.87 10.27
C GLU A 95 -6.65 26.45 10.25
N TYR A 96 -6.96 25.92 9.07
CA TYR A 96 -7.51 24.57 8.91
C TYR A 96 -6.39 23.52 8.92
N LEU A 97 -5.26 23.79 8.27
CA LEU A 97 -4.14 22.85 8.18
C LEU A 97 -3.35 22.70 9.50
N ASP A 98 -3.30 23.76 10.32
CA ASP A 98 -2.68 23.76 11.66
C ASP A 98 -3.64 23.20 12.74
N SER A 99 -4.84 22.73 12.38
CA SER A 99 -5.80 22.16 13.34
C SER A 99 -5.28 20.85 13.94
N VAL A 100 -4.93 20.89 15.22
CA VAL A 100 -4.34 19.75 15.97
C VAL A 100 -5.30 18.55 16.01
N MET A 101 -4.80 17.37 15.65
CA MET A 101 -5.55 16.10 15.74
C MET A 101 -5.16 15.31 17.00
N ASP A 102 -5.66 15.79 18.14
CA ASP A 102 -5.46 15.24 19.49
C ASP A 102 -5.97 13.78 19.67
N TRP A 103 -6.84 13.31 18.78
CA TRP A 103 -7.53 12.02 18.85
C TRP A 103 -6.79 10.85 18.20
N ILE A 104 -5.52 11.00 17.77
CA ILE A 104 -4.75 9.96 17.05
C ILE A 104 -3.60 9.40 17.91
N PRO A 105 -3.81 8.37 18.75
CA PRO A 105 -2.72 7.76 19.49
C PRO A 105 -2.16 8.74 20.55
N GLY A 106 -0.85 9.03 20.59
CA GLY A 106 0.25 8.35 19.90
C GLY A 106 0.72 8.94 18.55
N MET A 107 0.27 10.12 18.16
CA MET A 107 1.07 11.13 17.45
C MET A 107 1.22 12.29 18.43
N ALA A 108 2.43 12.85 18.56
CA ALA A 108 2.60 14.06 19.33
C ALA A 108 2.06 15.26 18.54
N ALA A 109 1.56 16.26 19.26
CA ALA A 109 1.34 17.61 18.75
C ALA A 109 2.67 18.39 18.75
#